data_AF-A0A5E4LXU0-F1
#
_entry.id   AF-A0A5E4LXU0-F1
#
_cell.length_a   1.000
_cell.length_b   1.000
_cell.length_c   1.000
_cell.angle_alpha   90.00
_cell.angle_beta   90.00
_cell.angle_gamma   90.00
#
_symmetry.space_group_name_H-M   'P 1'
#
loop_
_entity.id
_entity.type
_entity.pdbx_description
1 polymer ?
#
loop_
_entity_poly.entity_id
_entity_poly.type
_entity_poly.pdbx_seq_one_letter_code
_entity_poly.pdbx_strand_id
1 'polypeptide(L)'
;MELTARDIGRLIELGKKKAELEFKKTIYGDEASELRSVEANWFELSSKAKIAGIELIYPNQRKLDALAKILSGFTKDEVKESIKIRKGRPYEVLHERGTIVKTNYENRFEIAKLCLMAAKMKIDDRKALLDVIAAGCLAKPLRVESLDESGRKKLSRIMKRCGLGLNDFEKEYMPAHPGDHEEKIEVSNRMVWVSHKAIQKIQDNLKKINDINSKIQLKNAERQIRTFGDDEEGHFNTLQQEYLFLLKEQDELLKGYWEEEKISVQI
;
A
#
# COMPACT_ATOMS: atom_id res chain seq x y z
N MET A 1 12.74 18.05 6.51
CA MET A 1 12.85 16.65 6.04
C MET A 1 11.43 16.15 5.83
N GLU A 2 11.16 15.22 4.91
CA GLU A 2 9.79 14.85 4.53
C GLU A 2 9.60 13.33 4.67
N LEU A 3 8.48 12.90 5.24
CA LEU A 3 8.08 11.49 5.32
C LEU A 3 7.06 11.19 4.24
N THR A 4 7.32 10.15 3.46
CA THR A 4 6.49 9.70 2.35
C THR A 4 5.76 8.41 2.70
N ALA A 5 4.82 8.00 1.84
CA ALA A 5 4.16 6.69 1.97
C ALA A 5 5.16 5.52 1.92
N ARG A 6 6.33 5.70 1.31
CA ARG A 6 7.39 4.68 1.28
C ARG A 6 8.06 4.51 2.64
N ASP A 7 8.33 5.60 3.34
CA ASP A 7 8.94 5.58 4.67
C ASP A 7 8.01 4.92 5.69
N ILE A 8 6.74 5.32 5.69
CA ILE A 8 5.72 4.73 6.56
C ILE A 8 5.42 3.28 6.16
N GLY A 9 5.36 2.96 4.86
CA GLY A 9 5.24 1.59 4.37
C GLY A 9 6.39 0.69 4.83
N ARG A 10 7.62 1.22 4.85
CA ARG A 10 8.80 0.53 5.40
C ARG A 10 8.73 0.37 6.91
N LEU A 11 8.21 1.36 7.64
CA LEU A 11 7.97 1.26 9.08
C LEU A 11 6.98 0.12 9.39
N ILE A 12 5.91 -0.03 8.61
CA ILE A 12 4.94 -1.12 8.73
C ILE A 12 5.61 -2.48 8.47
N GLU A 13 6.42 -2.58 7.42
CA GLU A 13 7.17 -3.79 7.08
C GLU A 13 8.15 -4.19 8.19
N LEU A 14 8.92 -3.24 8.71
CA LEU A 14 9.82 -3.47 9.84
C LEU A 14 9.07 -3.90 11.09
N GLY A 15 7.88 -3.32 11.35
CA GLY A 15 7.03 -3.72 12.48
C GLY A 15 6.57 -5.17 12.37
N LYS A 16 6.16 -5.62 11.18
CA LYS A 16 5.84 -7.02 10.91
C LYS A 16 7.06 -7.92 11.12
N LYS A 17 8.20 -7.58 10.51
CA LYS A 17 9.44 -8.37 10.62
C LYS A 17 9.91 -8.47 12.08
N LYS A 18 9.83 -7.37 12.83
CA LYS A 18 10.12 -7.33 14.27
C LYS A 18 9.25 -8.34 15.03
N ALA A 19 7.92 -8.26 14.86
CA ALA A 19 6.98 -9.15 15.55
C ALA A 19 7.19 -10.64 15.18
N GLU A 20 7.53 -10.95 13.92
CA GLU A 20 7.84 -12.31 13.48
C GLU A 20 9.12 -12.85 14.14
N LEU A 21 10.17 -12.03 14.23
CA LEU A 21 11.43 -12.42 14.88
C LEU A 21 11.27 -12.56 16.40
N GLU A 22 10.52 -11.67 17.04
CA GLU A 22 10.17 -11.77 18.47
C GLU A 22 9.38 -13.05 18.76
N PHE A 23 8.42 -13.40 17.90
CA PHE A 23 7.66 -14.63 18.00
C PHE A 23 8.58 -15.85 17.89
N LYS A 24 9.44 -15.91 16.87
CA LYS A 24 10.40 -17.02 16.69
C LYS A 24 11.32 -17.18 17.88
N LYS A 25 11.89 -16.08 18.39
CA LYS A 25 12.72 -16.08 19.60
C LYS A 25 11.96 -16.61 20.81
N THR A 26 10.72 -16.16 21.01
CA THR A 26 9.92 -16.52 22.18
C THR A 26 9.48 -17.97 22.19
N ILE A 27 9.13 -18.50 21.01
CA ILE A 27 8.59 -19.84 20.83
C ILE A 27 9.73 -20.86 20.62
N TYR A 28 10.65 -20.60 19.70
CA TYR A 28 11.66 -21.59 19.28
C TYR A 28 13.06 -21.35 19.88
N GLY A 29 13.35 -20.16 20.41
CA GLY A 29 14.66 -19.84 20.99
C GLY A 29 15.73 -19.43 19.95
N ASP A 30 15.34 -19.14 18.71
CA ASP A 30 16.25 -18.76 17.62
C ASP A 30 17.10 -17.50 17.93
N GLU A 31 18.35 -17.48 17.46
CA GLU A 31 19.26 -16.34 17.63
C GLU A 31 18.80 -15.11 16.83
N ALA A 32 18.73 -13.98 17.55
CA ALA A 32 18.07 -12.77 17.12
C ALA A 32 19.03 -11.71 16.55
N SER A 33 20.08 -12.11 15.83
CA SER A 33 21.08 -11.19 15.28
C SER A 33 20.42 -10.16 14.34
N GLU A 34 19.47 -10.60 13.51
CA GLU A 34 18.66 -9.71 12.67
C GLU A 34 17.70 -8.82 13.47
N LEU A 35 17.21 -9.27 14.63
CA LEU A 35 16.21 -8.53 15.42
C LEU A 35 16.75 -7.17 15.86
N ARG A 36 18.00 -7.11 16.33
CA ARG A 36 18.61 -5.83 16.76
C ARG A 36 18.66 -4.80 15.63
N SER A 37 19.03 -5.24 14.42
CA SER A 37 19.07 -4.36 13.24
C SER A 37 17.67 -3.89 12.86
N VAL A 38 16.68 -4.79 12.87
CA VAL A 38 15.28 -4.44 12.57
C VAL A 38 14.71 -3.47 13.62
N GLU A 39 14.98 -3.71 14.90
CA GLU A 39 14.55 -2.84 16.00
C GLU A 39 15.13 -1.44 15.91
N ALA A 40 16.44 -1.31 15.63
CA ALA A 40 17.09 -0.02 15.48
C ALA A 40 16.47 0.80 14.32
N ASN A 41 16.32 0.17 13.15
CA ASN A 41 15.70 0.82 11.98
C ASN A 41 14.24 1.19 12.23
N TRP A 42 13.48 0.31 12.91
CA TRP A 42 12.09 0.57 13.27
C TRP A 42 11.98 1.75 14.23
N PHE A 43 12.83 1.80 15.25
CA PHE A 43 12.83 2.87 16.25
C PHE A 43 13.18 4.23 15.64
N GLU A 44 14.18 4.28 14.74
CA GLU A 44 14.56 5.50 14.04
C GLU A 44 13.39 6.07 13.23
N LEU A 45 12.76 5.24 12.39
CA LEU A 45 11.62 5.67 11.56
C LEU A 45 10.38 5.99 12.41
N SER A 46 10.10 5.22 13.46
CA SER A 46 8.99 5.48 14.38
C SER A 46 9.16 6.81 15.10
N SER A 47 10.40 7.19 15.45
CA SER A 47 10.68 8.47 16.09
C SER A 47 10.44 9.64 15.15
N LYS A 48 10.88 9.53 13.89
CA LYS A 48 10.59 10.51 12.84
C LYS A 48 9.09 10.67 12.61
N ALA A 49 8.34 9.56 12.52
CA ALA A 49 6.89 9.57 12.36
C ALA A 49 6.18 10.26 13.54
N LYS A 50 6.64 10.00 14.77
CA LYS A 50 6.09 10.63 15.98
C LYS A 50 6.34 12.14 16.00
N ILE A 51 7.53 12.60 15.63
CA ILE A 51 7.85 14.04 15.51
C ILE A 51 6.92 14.71 14.50
N ALA A 52 6.68 14.07 13.36
CA ALA A 52 5.75 14.54 12.33
C ALA A 52 4.26 14.41 12.73
N GLY A 53 3.94 13.97 13.95
CA GLY A 53 2.56 13.80 14.42
C GLY A 53 1.77 12.71 13.69
N ILE A 54 2.47 11.75 13.06
CA ILE A 54 1.86 10.62 12.36
C ILE A 54 1.59 9.52 13.38
N GLU A 55 0.31 9.20 13.57
CA GLU A 55 -0.12 8.05 14.35
C GLU A 55 -0.30 6.85 13.42
N LEU A 56 0.46 5.78 13.68
CA LEU A 56 0.39 4.57 12.88
C LEU A 56 -0.78 3.72 13.37
N ILE A 57 -1.82 3.61 12.54
CA ILE A 57 -3.00 2.79 12.80
C ILE A 57 -3.26 1.83 11.65
N TYR A 58 -3.80 0.65 11.97
CA TYR A 58 -4.06 -0.39 11.00
C TYR A 58 -5.56 -0.71 10.93
N PRO A 59 -6.10 -1.07 9.75
CA PRO A 59 -7.41 -1.67 9.65
C PRO A 59 -7.55 -2.85 10.59
N ASN A 60 -8.66 -2.90 11.34
CA ASN A 60 -8.96 -3.93 12.33
C ASN A 60 -7.97 -3.99 13.52
N GLN A 61 -7.30 -2.88 13.89
CA GLN A 61 -6.39 -2.85 15.04
C GLN A 61 -7.06 -3.36 16.34
N ARG A 62 -8.28 -2.95 16.63
CA ARG A 62 -9.03 -3.40 17.83
C ARG A 62 -9.18 -4.91 17.87
N LYS A 63 -9.41 -5.52 16.71
CA LYS A 63 -9.53 -6.98 16.56
C LYS A 63 -8.18 -7.66 16.73
N LEU A 64 -7.10 -7.09 16.19
CA LEU A 64 -5.74 -7.58 16.42
C LEU A 64 -5.37 -7.55 17.91
N ASP A 65 -5.73 -6.48 18.63
CA ASP A 65 -5.48 -6.35 20.07
C ASP A 65 -6.27 -7.40 20.87
N ALA A 66 -7.54 -7.61 20.51
CA ALA A 66 -8.38 -8.65 21.12
C ALA A 66 -7.81 -10.06 20.89
N LEU A 67 -7.37 -10.37 19.66
CA LEU A 67 -6.74 -11.66 19.33
C LEU A 67 -5.40 -11.84 20.07
N ALA A 68 -4.60 -10.78 20.19
CA ALA A 68 -3.35 -10.81 20.95
C ALA A 68 -3.60 -11.10 22.45
N LYS A 69 -4.65 -10.50 23.03
CA LYS A 69 -5.06 -10.78 24.41
C LYS A 69 -5.47 -12.24 24.59
N ILE A 70 -6.24 -12.80 23.65
CA ILE A 70 -6.59 -14.23 23.68
C ILE A 70 -5.34 -15.10 23.60
N LEU A 71 -4.39 -14.78 22.70
CA LEU A 71 -3.14 -15.54 22.55
C LEU A 71 -2.27 -15.54 23.81
N SER A 72 -2.26 -14.43 24.55
CA SER A 72 -1.49 -14.33 25.80
C SER A 72 -1.99 -15.25 26.92
N GLY A 73 -3.22 -15.77 26.79
CA GLY A 73 -3.79 -16.74 27.72
C GLY A 73 -3.34 -18.19 27.49
N PHE A 74 -2.68 -18.50 26.36
CA PHE A 74 -2.18 -19.84 26.07
C PHE A 74 -0.71 -19.99 26.48
N THR A 75 -0.35 -21.19 26.91
CA THR A 75 1.03 -21.56 27.17
C THR A 75 1.81 -21.73 25.86
N LYS A 76 3.15 -21.64 25.94
CA LYS A 76 4.02 -21.83 24.77
C LYS A 76 3.84 -23.21 24.13
N ASP A 77 3.63 -24.24 24.94
CA ASP A 77 3.52 -25.62 24.46
C ASP A 77 2.18 -25.87 23.76
N GLU A 78 1.07 -25.31 24.28
CA GLU A 78 -0.22 -25.33 23.60
C GLU A 78 -0.15 -24.63 22.24
N VAL A 79 0.52 -23.49 22.17
CA VAL A 79 0.71 -22.76 20.91
C VAL A 79 1.53 -23.60 19.92
N LYS A 80 2.67 -24.16 20.34
CA LYS A 80 3.51 -25.01 19.49
C LYS A 80 2.77 -26.22 18.96
N GLU A 81 2.07 -26.94 19.83
CA GLU A 81 1.36 -28.15 19.44
C GLU A 81 0.23 -27.80 18.47
N SER A 82 -0.55 -26.75 18.75
CA SER A 82 -1.62 -26.29 17.85
C SER A 82 -1.13 -25.92 16.45
N ILE A 83 0.07 -25.33 16.33
CA ILE A 83 0.70 -25.01 15.04
C ILE A 83 1.09 -26.29 14.30
N LYS A 84 1.65 -27.26 15.03
CA LYS A 84 2.07 -28.55 14.47
C LYS A 84 0.90 -29.34 13.91
N ILE A 85 -0.21 -29.42 14.64
CA ILE A 85 -1.42 -30.15 14.22
C ILE A 85 -2.38 -29.31 13.37
N ARG A 86 -2.13 -28.00 13.24
CA ARG A 86 -2.98 -27.01 12.54
C ARG A 86 -4.44 -27.04 12.98
N LYS A 87 -4.68 -27.24 14.27
CA LYS A 87 -6.02 -27.39 14.86
C LYS A 87 -6.05 -26.83 16.27
N GLY A 88 -7.26 -26.63 16.77
CA GLY A 88 -7.52 -26.14 18.11
C GLY A 88 -7.54 -24.62 18.20
N ARG A 89 -8.03 -24.13 19.33
CA ARG A 89 -8.29 -22.70 19.53
C ARG A 89 -7.07 -21.79 19.33
N PRO A 90 -5.85 -22.12 19.81
CA PRO A 90 -4.69 -21.24 19.59
C PRO A 90 -4.33 -21.11 18.11
N TYR A 91 -4.46 -22.19 17.33
CA TYR A 91 -4.22 -22.17 15.88
C TYR A 91 -5.25 -21.29 15.16
N GLU A 92 -6.54 -21.41 15.48
CA GLU A 92 -7.59 -20.58 14.88
C GLU A 92 -7.33 -19.09 15.11
N VAL A 93 -7.00 -18.71 16.35
CA VAL A 93 -6.70 -17.32 16.72
C VAL A 93 -5.44 -16.82 16.01
N LEU A 94 -4.38 -17.65 15.93
CA LEU A 94 -3.18 -17.32 15.16
C LEU A 94 -3.46 -17.16 13.67
N HIS A 95 -4.29 -18.04 13.10
CA HIS A 95 -4.65 -18.02 11.69
C HIS A 95 -5.45 -16.77 11.35
N GLU A 96 -6.48 -16.45 12.13
CA GLU A 96 -7.28 -15.24 11.95
C GLU A 96 -6.42 -13.97 12.07
N ARG A 97 -5.57 -13.90 13.12
CA ARG A 97 -4.63 -12.79 13.29
C ARG A 97 -3.66 -12.71 12.10
N GLY A 98 -3.12 -13.84 11.66
CA GLY A 98 -2.20 -13.94 10.52
C GLY A 98 -2.82 -13.44 9.23
N THR A 99 -4.10 -13.76 8.98
CA THR A 99 -4.85 -13.27 7.82
C THR A 99 -4.97 -11.75 7.84
N ILE A 100 -5.35 -11.15 8.97
CA ILE A 100 -5.45 -9.68 9.10
C ILE A 100 -4.07 -9.02 8.90
N VAL A 101 -3.03 -9.55 9.54
CA VAL A 101 -1.65 -9.02 9.42
C VAL A 101 -1.14 -9.13 7.97
N LYS A 102 -1.43 -10.24 7.29
CA LYS A 102 -1.08 -10.44 5.87
C LYS A 102 -1.76 -9.40 4.99
N THR A 103 -3.08 -9.22 5.11
CA THR A 103 -3.83 -8.21 4.35
C THR A 103 -3.29 -6.80 4.61
N ASN A 104 -3.00 -6.46 5.87
CA ASN A 104 -2.43 -5.15 6.21
C ASN A 104 -1.03 -4.96 5.60
N TYR A 105 -0.21 -6.00 5.54
CA TYR A 105 1.11 -5.93 4.90
C TYR A 105 1.03 -5.76 3.37
N GLU A 106 0.13 -6.49 2.71
CA GLU A 106 -0.12 -6.39 1.26
C GLU A 106 -0.67 -5.01 0.87
N ASN A 107 -1.34 -4.33 1.80
CA ASN A 107 -1.88 -2.97 1.66
C ASN A 107 -1.07 -1.90 2.39
N ARG A 108 0.16 -2.19 2.83
CA ARG A 108 0.96 -1.29 3.68
C ARG A 108 1.12 0.13 3.13
N PHE A 109 1.23 0.29 1.80
CA PHE A 109 1.36 1.63 1.19
C PHE A 109 0.05 2.42 1.21
N GLU A 110 -1.11 1.76 1.10
CA GLU A 110 -2.40 2.43 1.22
C GLU A 110 -2.67 2.80 2.69
N ILE A 111 -2.32 1.93 3.63
CA ILE A 111 -2.36 2.24 5.07
C ILE A 111 -1.44 3.41 5.40
N ALA A 112 -0.23 3.43 4.84
CA ALA A 112 0.71 4.54 4.98
C ALA A 112 0.11 5.86 4.47
N LYS A 113 -0.51 5.86 3.28
CA LYS A 113 -1.21 7.03 2.74
C LYS A 113 -2.34 7.47 3.66
N LEU A 114 -3.14 6.55 4.22
CA LEU A 114 -4.19 6.89 5.21
C LEU A 114 -3.61 7.60 6.44
N CYS A 115 -2.54 7.05 7.03
CA CYS A 115 -1.91 7.63 8.22
C CYS A 115 -1.35 9.04 7.92
N LEU A 116 -0.71 9.22 6.76
CA LEU A 116 -0.21 10.53 6.33
C LEU A 116 -1.34 11.53 6.06
N MET A 117 -2.44 11.10 5.45
CA MET A 117 -3.61 11.95 5.27
C MET A 117 -4.22 12.36 6.60
N ALA A 118 -4.40 11.41 7.54
CA ALA A 118 -4.91 11.69 8.88
C ALA A 118 -4.03 12.71 9.63
N ALA A 119 -2.70 12.61 9.49
CA ALA A 119 -1.76 13.54 10.09
C ALA A 119 -1.86 14.98 9.55
N LYS A 120 -2.44 15.19 8.35
CA LYS A 120 -2.71 16.52 7.78
C LYS A 120 -4.05 17.11 8.22
N MET A 121 -4.93 16.30 8.78
CA MET A 121 -6.27 16.73 9.19
C MET A 121 -6.23 17.47 10.53
N LYS A 122 -7.30 18.23 10.79
CA LYS A 122 -7.61 18.77 12.11
C LYS A 122 -7.74 17.63 13.13
N ILE A 123 -7.50 17.94 14.41
CA ILE A 123 -7.42 16.93 15.47
C ILE A 123 -8.70 16.09 15.57
N ASP A 124 -9.88 16.70 15.45
CA ASP A 124 -11.16 15.99 15.60
C ASP A 124 -11.43 15.04 14.43
N ASP A 125 -11.26 15.54 13.19
CA ASP A 125 -11.32 14.72 11.96
C ASP A 125 -10.31 13.57 11.99
N ARG A 126 -9.07 13.85 12.44
CA ARG A 126 -8.02 12.84 12.59
C ARG A 126 -8.46 11.76 13.55
N LYS A 127 -8.91 12.11 14.76
CA LYS A 127 -9.35 11.13 15.75
C LYS A 127 -10.51 10.29 15.24
N ALA A 128 -11.50 10.91 14.60
CA ALA A 128 -12.65 10.20 14.03
C ALA A 128 -12.22 9.21 12.94
N LEU A 129 -11.31 9.62 12.04
CA LEU A 129 -10.78 8.73 11.00
C LEU A 129 -9.95 7.58 11.59
N LEU A 130 -9.07 7.86 12.55
CA LEU A 130 -8.25 6.84 13.21
C LEU A 130 -9.12 5.80 13.95
N ASP A 131 -10.23 6.23 14.56
CA ASP A 131 -11.22 5.34 15.19
C ASP A 131 -11.82 4.34 14.20
N VAL A 132 -12.25 4.85 13.03
CA VAL A 132 -12.80 4.05 11.94
C VAL A 132 -11.78 3.05 11.40
N ILE A 133 -10.53 3.49 11.20
CA ILE A 133 -9.46 2.59 10.75
C ILE A 133 -9.21 1.50 11.80
N ALA A 134 -9.09 1.88 13.08
CA ALA A 134 -8.87 0.93 14.18
C ALA A 134 -10.01 -0.10 14.32
N ALA A 135 -11.25 0.33 14.09
CA ALA A 135 -12.42 -0.55 14.07
C ALA A 135 -12.42 -1.52 12.88
N GLY A 136 -11.81 -1.13 11.76
CA GLY A 136 -11.85 -1.89 10.52
C GLY A 136 -13.18 -1.80 9.77
N CYS A 137 -14.10 -0.97 10.25
CA CYS A 137 -15.39 -0.72 9.61
C CYS A 137 -15.90 0.67 9.97
N LEU A 138 -16.73 1.22 9.08
CA LEU A 138 -17.45 2.46 9.33
C LEU A 138 -18.82 2.11 9.95
N ALA A 139 -18.94 2.25 11.27
CA ALA A 139 -20.18 1.93 11.98
C ALA A 139 -21.20 3.09 11.98
N LYS A 140 -20.72 4.32 11.85
CA LYS A 140 -21.51 5.57 11.83
C LYS A 140 -21.01 6.46 10.71
N PRO A 141 -21.83 7.41 10.20
CA PRO A 141 -21.37 8.38 9.23
C PRO A 141 -20.12 9.12 9.73
N LEU A 142 -19.13 9.29 8.85
CA LEU A 142 -17.91 10.03 9.14
C LEU A 142 -17.90 11.32 8.32
N ARG A 143 -17.87 12.46 9.00
CA ARG A 143 -17.68 13.75 8.38
C ARG A 143 -16.22 14.18 8.52
N VAL A 144 -15.59 14.58 7.42
CA VAL A 144 -14.21 15.10 7.41
C VAL A 144 -14.23 16.48 6.77
N GLU A 145 -14.42 17.51 7.58
CA GLU A 145 -14.61 18.88 7.11
C GLU A 145 -13.31 19.57 6.70
N SER A 146 -12.17 19.08 7.21
CA SER A 146 -10.85 19.63 6.90
C SER A 146 -10.33 19.31 5.49
N LEU A 147 -10.99 18.42 4.76
CA LEU A 147 -10.62 18.07 3.39
C LEU A 147 -11.52 18.75 2.36
N ASP A 148 -10.91 19.20 1.26
CA ASP A 148 -11.62 19.63 0.06
C ASP A 148 -12.21 18.42 -0.70
N GLU A 149 -12.93 18.67 -1.80
CA GLU A 149 -13.55 17.59 -2.58
C GLU A 149 -12.53 16.60 -3.14
N SER A 150 -11.38 17.09 -3.60
CA SER A 150 -10.29 16.26 -4.13
C SER A 150 -9.71 15.36 -3.04
N GLY A 151 -9.42 15.92 -1.87
CA GLY A 151 -8.94 15.20 -0.70
C GLY A 151 -9.95 14.16 -0.21
N ARG A 152 -11.24 14.47 -0.22
CA ARG A 152 -12.29 13.52 0.16
C ARG A 152 -12.39 12.34 -0.80
N LYS A 153 -12.42 12.59 -2.11
CA LYS A 153 -12.38 11.52 -3.12
C LYS A 153 -11.15 10.63 -2.96
N LYS A 154 -9.98 11.23 -2.72
CA LYS A 154 -8.72 10.52 -2.48
C LYS A 154 -8.81 9.64 -1.22
N LEU A 155 -9.30 10.18 -0.11
CA LEU A 155 -9.49 9.43 1.14
C LEU A 155 -10.43 8.23 0.93
N SER A 156 -11.57 8.46 0.27
CA SER A 156 -12.56 7.42 -0.05
C SER A 156 -11.93 6.24 -0.80
N ARG A 157 -11.15 6.52 -1.85
CA ARG A 157 -10.46 5.47 -2.63
C ARG A 157 -9.49 4.68 -1.77
N ILE A 158 -8.62 5.37 -1.01
CA ILE A 158 -7.60 4.71 -0.20
C ILE A 158 -8.26 3.86 0.91
N MET A 159 -9.32 4.36 1.55
CA MET A 159 -10.09 3.60 2.53
C MET A 159 -10.68 2.32 1.93
N LYS A 160 -11.29 2.40 0.74
CA LYS A 160 -11.80 1.21 0.01
C LYS A 160 -10.71 0.19 -0.27
N ARG A 161 -9.53 0.63 -0.74
CA ARG A 161 -8.36 -0.26 -0.99
C ARG A 161 -7.82 -0.91 0.27
N CYS A 162 -8.04 -0.29 1.43
CA CYS A 162 -7.75 -0.86 2.75
C CYS A 162 -8.86 -1.79 3.28
N GLY A 163 -9.90 -2.06 2.48
CA GLY A 163 -11.04 -2.90 2.86
C GLY A 163 -12.11 -2.21 3.71
N LEU A 164 -12.03 -0.87 3.85
CA LEU A 164 -13.03 -0.09 4.58
C LEU A 164 -14.15 0.30 3.61
N GLY A 165 -15.26 -0.44 3.65
CA GLY A 165 -16.42 -0.20 2.79
C GLY A 165 -17.14 1.10 3.15
N LEU A 166 -17.18 2.05 2.21
CA LEU A 166 -17.84 3.34 2.39
C LEU A 166 -18.36 3.92 1.08
N ASN A 167 -19.37 4.78 1.17
CA ASN A 167 -19.88 5.62 0.09
C ASN A 167 -19.70 7.09 0.47
N ASP A 168 -19.32 7.93 -0.48
CA ASP A 168 -19.32 9.39 -0.30
C ASP A 168 -20.70 9.91 -0.71
N PHE A 169 -21.45 10.49 0.23
CA PHE A 169 -22.76 11.06 0.01
C PHE A 169 -22.84 12.42 0.72
N GLU A 170 -23.11 13.49 -0.03
CA GLU A 170 -23.33 14.84 0.52
C GLU A 170 -22.24 15.33 1.51
N LYS A 171 -20.96 14.97 1.27
CA LYS A 171 -19.79 15.29 2.11
C LYS A 171 -19.67 14.47 3.40
N GLU A 172 -20.43 13.41 3.52
CA GLU A 172 -20.32 12.41 4.59
C GLU A 172 -19.97 11.05 4.00
N TYR A 173 -19.10 10.31 4.70
CA TYR A 173 -18.88 8.92 4.38
C TYR A 173 -19.93 8.09 5.09
N MET A 174 -20.67 7.31 4.31
CA MET A 174 -21.70 6.38 4.77
C MET A 174 -21.18 4.95 4.72
N PRO A 175 -21.58 4.08 5.67
CA PRO A 175 -21.24 2.66 5.60
C PRO A 175 -21.72 2.04 4.28
N ALA A 176 -20.85 1.27 3.65
CA ALA A 176 -21.20 0.53 2.43
C ALA A 176 -20.46 -0.80 2.39
N HIS A 177 -20.90 -1.71 1.53
CA HIS A 177 -20.03 -2.82 1.15
C HIS A 177 -18.82 -2.26 0.39
N PRO A 178 -17.61 -2.86 0.54
CA PRO A 178 -16.49 -2.54 -0.34
C PRO A 178 -16.91 -2.81 -1.78
N GLY A 179 -17.31 -1.77 -2.50
CA GLY A 179 -17.66 -1.86 -3.91
C GLY A 179 -16.39 -1.90 -4.73
N ASP A 180 -16.21 -2.98 -5.50
CA ASP A 180 -15.08 -3.13 -6.41
C ASP A 180 -15.21 -2.18 -7.59
N HIS A 181 -14.31 -1.20 -7.65
CA HIS A 181 -14.10 -0.41 -8.86
C HIS A 181 -12.64 -0.25 -9.26
N GLU A 182 -11.68 -0.67 -8.42
CA GLU A 182 -10.25 -0.58 -8.69
C GLU A 182 -9.53 -1.89 -8.40
N GLU A 183 -8.58 -2.26 -9.26
CA GLU A 183 -7.74 -3.46 -9.12
C GLU A 183 -6.26 -3.08 -9.15
N LYS A 184 -5.43 -3.89 -8.48
CA LYS A 184 -3.97 -3.78 -8.55
C LYS A 184 -3.47 -4.43 -9.85
N ILE A 185 -2.78 -3.66 -10.67
CA ILE A 185 -2.03 -4.16 -11.84
C ILE A 185 -0.54 -3.82 -11.71
N GLU A 186 0.30 -4.57 -12.39
CA GLU A 186 1.73 -4.27 -12.48
C GLU A 186 2.03 -3.36 -13.68
N VAL A 187 2.69 -2.23 -13.42
CA VAL A 187 3.15 -1.26 -14.42
C VAL A 187 4.62 -0.97 -14.15
N SER A 188 5.52 -1.38 -15.05
CA SER A 188 6.96 -1.09 -14.96
C SER A 188 7.57 -1.42 -13.58
N ASN A 189 7.31 -2.64 -13.07
CA ASN A 189 7.72 -3.13 -11.74
C ASN A 189 7.08 -2.40 -10.55
N ARG A 190 5.97 -1.69 -10.74
CA ARG A 190 5.20 -1.06 -9.67
C ARG A 190 3.78 -1.60 -9.65
N MET A 191 3.25 -1.84 -8.45
CA MET A 191 1.84 -2.20 -8.26
C MET A 191 0.99 -0.94 -8.19
N VAL A 192 0.09 -0.78 -9.15
CA VAL A 192 -0.73 0.41 -9.33
C VAL A 192 -2.20 0.04 -9.23
N TRP A 193 -2.96 0.82 -8.46
CA TRP A 193 -4.41 0.67 -8.39
C TRP A 193 -5.05 1.45 -9.53
N VAL A 194 -5.86 0.76 -10.35
CA VAL A 194 -6.51 1.34 -11.52
C VAL A 194 -7.97 0.96 -11.56
N SER A 195 -8.80 1.84 -12.12
CA SER A 195 -10.22 1.50 -12.29
C SER A 195 -10.37 0.30 -13.23
N HIS A 196 -11.31 -0.60 -12.93
CA HIS A 196 -11.61 -1.76 -13.78
C HIS A 196 -11.86 -1.37 -15.25
N LYS A 197 -12.53 -0.24 -15.49
CA LYS A 197 -12.80 0.30 -16.84
C LYS A 197 -11.54 0.72 -17.59
N ALA A 198 -10.46 1.05 -16.88
CA ALA A 198 -9.19 1.51 -17.44
C ALA A 198 -8.17 0.37 -17.61
N ILE A 199 -8.40 -0.81 -17.02
CA ILE A 199 -7.45 -1.93 -17.04
C ILE A 199 -7.05 -2.29 -18.47
N GLN A 200 -8.03 -2.58 -19.33
CA GLN A 200 -7.76 -3.01 -20.70
C GLN A 200 -6.97 -1.94 -21.47
N LYS A 201 -7.35 -0.66 -21.32
CA LYS A 201 -6.67 0.44 -21.99
C LYS A 201 -5.20 0.55 -21.54
N ILE A 202 -4.91 0.36 -20.25
CA ILE A 202 -3.54 0.40 -19.73
C ILE A 202 -2.74 -0.81 -20.21
N GLN A 203 -3.32 -2.00 -20.21
CA GLN A 203 -2.67 -3.23 -20.71
C GLN A 203 -2.34 -3.12 -22.20
N ASP A 204 -3.27 -2.61 -23.02
CA ASP A 204 -3.04 -2.38 -24.44
C ASP A 204 -1.92 -1.36 -24.67
N ASN A 205 -1.89 -0.28 -23.87
CA ASN A 205 -0.81 0.71 -23.94
C ASN A 205 0.55 0.10 -23.55
N LEU A 206 0.60 -0.69 -22.47
CA LEU A 206 1.82 -1.40 -22.04
C LEU A 206 2.34 -2.35 -23.12
N LYS A 207 1.44 -3.08 -23.78
CA LYS A 207 1.80 -3.96 -24.89
C LYS A 207 2.44 -3.18 -26.04
N LYS A 208 1.82 -2.06 -26.45
CA LYS A 208 2.37 -1.19 -27.50
C LYS A 208 3.72 -0.59 -27.12
N ILE A 209 3.88 -0.14 -25.87
CA ILE A 209 5.16 0.37 -25.34
C ILE A 209 6.26 -0.70 -25.49
N ASN A 210 5.97 -1.94 -25.08
CA ASN A 210 6.93 -3.04 -25.16
C ASN A 210 7.28 -3.40 -26.61
N ASP A 211 6.28 -3.46 -27.49
CA ASP A 211 6.46 -3.77 -28.91
C ASP A 211 7.33 -2.70 -29.60
N ILE A 212 7.06 -1.41 -29.36
CA ILE A 212 7.84 -0.31 -29.94
C ILE A 212 9.24 -0.23 -29.35
N ASN A 213 9.38 -0.39 -28.02
CA ASN A 213 10.69 -0.40 -27.37
C ASN A 213 11.59 -1.50 -27.94
N SER A 214 11.03 -2.69 -28.19
CA SER A 214 11.75 -3.80 -28.82
C SER A 214 12.23 -3.43 -30.24
N LYS A 215 11.38 -2.78 -31.05
CA LYS A 215 11.76 -2.29 -32.38
C LYS A 215 12.85 -1.21 -32.33
N ILE A 216 12.76 -0.28 -31.38
CA ILE A 216 13.79 0.74 -31.15
C ILE A 216 15.13 0.09 -30.77
N GLN A 217 15.12 -0.89 -29.89
CA GLN A 217 16.34 -1.61 -29.48
C GLN A 217 16.99 -2.34 -30.65
N LEU A 218 16.19 -3.02 -31.49
CA LEU A 218 16.68 -3.67 -32.70
C LEU A 218 17.29 -2.65 -33.68
N LYS A 219 16.61 -1.53 -33.92
CA LYS A 219 17.13 -0.47 -34.79
C LYS A 219 18.39 0.19 -34.24
N ASN A 220 18.47 0.40 -32.93
CA ASN A 220 19.70 0.86 -32.29
C ASN A 220 20.86 -0.12 -32.48
N ALA A 221 20.61 -1.43 -32.37
CA ALA A 221 21.62 -2.45 -32.63
C ALA A 221 22.08 -2.45 -34.10
N GLU A 222 21.15 -2.32 -35.05
CA GLU A 222 21.49 -2.19 -36.47
C GLU A 222 22.35 -0.93 -36.72
N ARG A 223 22.00 0.20 -36.10
CA ARG A 223 22.70 1.48 -36.24
C ARG A 223 24.14 1.45 -35.67
N GLN A 224 24.41 0.57 -34.71
CA GLN A 224 25.78 0.36 -34.21
C GLN A 224 26.67 -0.38 -35.21
N ILE A 225 26.08 -1.14 -36.14
CA ILE A 225 26.80 -1.99 -37.09
C ILE A 225 26.87 -1.35 -38.48
N ARG A 226 25.90 -0.49 -38.84
CA ARG A 226 25.86 0.22 -40.12
C ARG A 226 25.26 1.62 -40.00
N THR A 227 25.62 2.49 -40.94
CA THR A 227 25.00 3.81 -41.09
C THR A 227 23.61 3.65 -41.72
N PHE A 228 22.62 4.34 -41.14
CA PHE A 228 21.26 4.37 -41.67
C PHE A 228 21.14 5.34 -42.84
N GLY A 229 20.32 4.99 -43.82
CA GLY A 229 19.86 5.93 -44.84
C GLY A 229 18.74 6.84 -44.31
N ASP A 230 18.39 7.88 -45.07
CA ASP A 230 17.39 8.89 -44.67
C ASP A 230 16.02 8.27 -44.32
N ASP A 231 15.56 7.28 -45.08
CA ASP A 231 14.30 6.57 -44.81
C ASP A 231 14.32 5.77 -43.50
N GLU A 232 15.47 5.16 -43.18
CA GLU A 232 15.66 4.36 -41.97
C GLU A 232 15.75 5.25 -40.73
N GLU A 233 16.44 6.39 -40.83
CA GLU A 233 16.42 7.42 -39.79
C GLU A 233 15.02 8.01 -39.60
N GLY A 234 14.28 8.28 -40.68
CA GLY A 234 12.90 8.74 -40.62
C GLY A 234 11.97 7.76 -39.88
N HIS A 235 12.08 6.47 -40.20
CA HIS A 235 11.33 5.42 -39.51
C HIS A 235 11.72 5.30 -38.03
N PHE A 236 13.02 5.34 -37.74
CA PHE A 236 13.53 5.28 -36.38
C PHE A 236 13.05 6.46 -35.52
N ASN A 237 13.08 7.68 -36.07
CA ASN A 237 12.55 8.87 -35.41
C ASN A 237 11.04 8.75 -35.15
N THR A 238 10.28 8.16 -36.07
CA THR A 238 8.85 7.92 -35.89
C THR A 238 8.59 6.97 -34.74
N LEU A 239 9.35 5.86 -34.64
CA LEU A 239 9.24 4.92 -33.52
C LEU A 239 9.54 5.59 -32.18
N GLN A 240 10.56 6.46 -32.12
CA GLN A 240 10.89 7.21 -30.90
C GLN A 240 9.76 8.17 -30.51
N GLN A 241 9.17 8.89 -31.46
CA GLN A 241 8.05 9.79 -31.19
C GLN A 241 6.81 9.02 -30.72
N GLU A 242 6.49 7.89 -31.34
CA GLU A 242 5.38 7.04 -30.95
C GLU A 242 5.59 6.47 -29.53
N TYR A 243 6.82 6.02 -29.22
CA TYR A 243 7.17 5.58 -27.87
C TYR A 243 6.95 6.68 -26.81
N LEU A 244 7.43 7.91 -27.08
CA LEU A 244 7.22 9.05 -26.18
C LEU A 244 5.74 9.42 -26.03
N PHE A 245 4.94 9.28 -27.09
CA PHE A 245 3.51 9.49 -27.05
C PHE A 245 2.80 8.47 -26.14
N LEU A 246 3.11 7.18 -26.28
CA LEU A 246 2.53 6.13 -25.43
C LEU A 246 2.91 6.27 -23.95
N LEU A 247 4.13 6.75 -23.66
CA LEU A 247 4.54 7.09 -22.30
C LEU A 247 3.70 8.23 -21.72
N LYS A 248 3.43 9.28 -22.50
CA LYS A 248 2.53 10.37 -22.07
C LYS A 248 1.11 9.88 -21.83
N GLU A 249 0.58 9.02 -22.71
CA GLU A 249 -0.73 8.42 -22.51
C GLU A 249 -0.78 7.57 -21.23
N GLN A 250 0.28 6.82 -20.92
CA GLN A 250 0.39 6.09 -19.66
C GLN A 250 0.35 7.03 -18.46
N ASP A 251 1.11 8.13 -18.50
CA ASP A 251 1.14 9.11 -17.42
C ASP A 251 -0.22 9.77 -17.20
N GLU A 252 -0.97 10.05 -18.25
CA GLU A 252 -2.33 10.58 -18.15
C GLU A 252 -3.30 9.56 -17.54
N LEU A 253 -3.23 8.30 -17.98
CA LEU A 253 -4.05 7.21 -17.43
C LEU A 253 -3.79 6.97 -15.93
N LEU A 254 -2.55 7.21 -15.50
CA LEU A 254 -2.10 6.96 -14.12
C LEU A 254 -1.97 8.22 -13.26
N LYS A 255 -2.32 9.41 -13.80
CA LYS A 255 -2.17 10.70 -13.13
C LYS A 255 -2.77 10.71 -11.71
N GLY A 256 -3.98 10.18 -11.56
CA GLY A 256 -4.67 10.12 -10.28
C GLY A 256 -3.97 9.25 -9.23
N TYR A 257 -3.20 8.24 -9.65
CA TYR A 257 -2.37 7.42 -8.77
C TYR A 257 -1.04 8.13 -8.45
N TRP A 258 -0.39 8.77 -9.43
CA TRP A 258 0.83 9.54 -9.20
C TRP A 258 0.64 10.69 -8.22
N GLU A 259 -0.53 11.33 -8.23
CA GLU A 259 -0.89 12.36 -7.25
C GLU A 259 -1.12 11.80 -5.83
N GLU A 260 -1.41 10.51 -5.68
CA GLU A 260 -1.51 9.84 -4.38
C GLU A 260 -0.15 9.39 -3.84
N GLU A 261 0.80 9.05 -4.70
CA GLU A 261 2.17 8.75 -4.28
C GLU A 261 2.89 9.98 -3.68
N LYS A 262 2.47 11.19 -4.06
CA LYS A 262 3.02 12.46 -3.56
C LYS A 262 2.50 12.84 -2.17
N ILE A 263 1.70 12.01 -1.51
CA ILE A 263 1.25 12.29 -0.13
C ILE A 263 2.43 12.13 0.83
N SER A 264 2.67 13.19 1.60
CA SER A 264 3.81 13.27 2.50
C SER A 264 3.60 14.28 3.63
N VAL A 265 4.34 14.17 4.73
CA VAL A 265 4.26 15.10 5.87
C VAL A 265 5.66 15.64 6.17
N GLN A 266 5.76 16.94 6.43
CA GLN A 266 7.02 17.56 6.86
C GLN A 266 7.32 17.21 8.32
N ILE A 267 8.59 16.88 8.59
CA ILE A 267 9.16 16.70 9.93
C ILE A 267 9.67 18.05 10.42
#